data_AF-P0DXY0-F1
#
_entry.id   AF-P0DXY0-F1
#
_cell.length_a   1.000
_cell.length_b   1.000
_cell.length_c   1.000
_cell.angle_alpha   90.00
_cell.angle_beta   90.00
_cell.angle_gamma   90.00
#
_symmetry.space_group_name_H-M   'P 1'
#
loop_
_entity.id
_entity.type
_entity.pdbx_description
1 polymer ?
#
loop_
_entity_poly.entity_id
_entity_poly.type
_entity_poly.pdbx_seq_one_letter_code
_entity_poly.pdbx_strand_id
1 'polypeptide(L)'
;MGIVFTNHNIDLLSVEFDEITKNCNYTFSVDGETAIFTARISIIRNIKGIKYSEELDKFIMSIMPLQPKVSKILGGVTWDCICGKEVGFPVRLIGK
;
A
#
# COMPACT_ATOMS: atom_id res chain seq x y z
N MET A 1 -2.57 -1.50 27.62
CA MET A 1 -1.61 -2.31 26.84
C MET A 1 -0.87 -1.33 25.94
N GLY A 2 0.45 -1.24 26.10
CA GLY A 2 1.24 -0.04 25.75
C GLY A 2 1.14 0.38 24.28
N ILE A 3 0.91 1.67 24.06
CA ILE A 3 1.10 2.29 22.75
C ILE A 3 2.61 2.39 22.57
N VAL A 4 3.22 1.40 21.95
CA VAL A 4 4.62 1.50 21.51
C VAL A 4 4.62 2.49 20.36
N PHE A 5 5.01 3.73 20.64
CA PHE A 5 5.38 4.69 19.60
C PHE A 5 6.75 4.27 19.06
N THR A 6 6.79 3.32 18.15
CA THR A 6 7.96 3.16 17.30
C THR A 6 7.94 4.32 16.30
N ASN A 7 9.03 5.11 16.28
CA ASN A 7 9.28 6.15 15.27
C ASN A 7 9.52 5.49 13.92
N HIS A 8 8.52 4.83 13.35
CA HIS A 8 8.64 4.23 12.04
C HIS A 8 8.50 5.30 10.97
N ASN A 9 9.48 5.37 10.08
CA ASN A 9 9.35 6.04 8.81
C ASN A 9 8.90 5.01 7.79
N ILE A 10 7.66 5.12 7.34
CA ILE A 10 7.08 4.23 6.35
C ILE A 10 6.67 5.05 5.13
N ASP A 11 7.33 4.74 4.02
CA ASP A 11 7.08 5.35 2.72
C ASP A 11 6.66 4.27 1.73
N LEU A 12 5.64 4.53 0.93
CA LEU A 12 5.36 3.75 -0.26
C LEU A 12 6.24 4.28 -1.40
N LEU A 13 7.09 3.45 -1.96
CA LEU A 13 8.08 3.81 -2.98
C LEU A 13 7.59 3.56 -4.40
N SER A 14 6.83 2.50 -4.63
CA SER A 14 6.24 2.21 -5.93
C SER A 14 5.00 1.32 -5.82
N VAL A 15 4.16 1.41 -6.84
CA VAL A 15 3.05 0.49 -7.08
C VAL A 15 3.10 0.06 -8.54
N GLU A 16 3.36 -1.22 -8.78
CA GLU A 16 3.52 -1.78 -10.11
C GLU A 16 2.37 -2.74 -10.39
N PHE A 17 1.64 -2.49 -11.48
CA PHE A 17 0.50 -3.32 -11.87
C PHE A 17 0.85 -4.13 -13.12
N ASP A 18 0.66 -5.44 -13.04
CA ASP A 18 0.74 -6.35 -14.17
C ASP A 18 -0.67 -6.62 -14.71
N GLU A 19 -0.92 -6.18 -15.95
CA GLU A 19 -2.21 -6.32 -16.60
C GLU A 19 -2.56 -7.78 -16.93
N ILE A 20 -1.57 -8.66 -17.12
CA ILE A 20 -1.78 -10.07 -17.49
C ILE A 20 -2.19 -10.86 -16.25
N THR A 21 -1.39 -10.78 -15.17
CA THR A 21 -1.66 -11.53 -13.94
C THR A 21 -2.70 -10.86 -13.04
N LYS A 22 -2.99 -9.57 -13.29
CA LYS A 22 -3.77 -8.68 -12.43
C LYS A 22 -3.16 -8.53 -11.03
N ASN A 23 -1.86 -8.77 -10.89
CA ASN A 23 -1.14 -8.57 -9.65
C ASN A 23 -0.66 -7.13 -9.54
N CYS A 24 -0.57 -6.67 -8.30
CA CYS A 24 -0.06 -5.38 -7.95
C CYS A 24 1.03 -5.56 -6.89
N ASN A 25 2.24 -5.12 -7.19
CA ASN A 25 3.38 -5.17 -6.28
C ASN A 25 3.56 -3.80 -5.65
N TYR A 26 3.67 -3.78 -4.32
CA TYR A 26 3.92 -2.58 -3.53
C TYR A 26 5.32 -2.66 -2.97
N THR A 27 6.12 -1.63 -3.21
CA THR A 27 7.44 -1.49 -2.60
C THR A 27 7.36 -0.44 -1.51
N PHE A 28 7.70 -0.79 -0.28
CA PHE A 28 7.74 0.11 0.86
C PHE A 28 9.17 0.29 1.34
N SER A 29 9.49 1.46 1.87
CA SER A 29 10.61 1.68 2.78
C SER A 29 10.07 1.69 4.19
N VAL A 30 10.58 0.79 5.04
CA VAL A 30 10.26 0.71 6.47
C VAL A 30 11.57 0.94 7.21
N ASP A 31 11.74 2.13 7.77
CA ASP A 31 12.97 2.57 8.45
C ASP A 31 14.24 2.42 7.58
N GLY A 32 14.09 2.58 6.26
CA GLY A 32 15.17 2.44 5.29
C GLY A 32 15.35 1.03 4.72
N GLU A 33 14.67 0.02 5.27
CA GLU A 33 14.66 -1.33 4.72
C GLU A 33 13.52 -1.47 3.69
N THR A 34 13.83 -2.13 2.57
CA THR A 34 12.83 -2.33 1.50
C THR A 34 11.99 -3.57 1.80
N ALA A 35 10.67 -3.41 1.80
CA ALA A 35 9.70 -4.48 1.91
C ALA A 35 8.80 -4.52 0.67
N ILE A 36 8.62 -5.70 0.08
CA ILE A 36 7.77 -5.89 -1.10
C ILE A 36 6.58 -6.76 -0.71
N PHE A 37 5.40 -6.28 -1.05
CA PHE A 37 4.14 -6.98 -0.82
C PHE A 37 3.32 -7.05 -2.09
N THR A 38 2.38 -8.00 -2.14
CA THR A 38 1.53 -8.21 -3.32
C THR A 38 0.05 -8.05 -2.98
N ALA A 39 -0.72 -7.65 -3.99
CA ALA A 39 -2.17 -7.71 -3.99
C ALA A 39 -2.66 -8.17 -5.36
N ARG A 40 -3.91 -8.60 -5.43
CA ARG A 40 -4.58 -8.95 -6.68
C ARG A 40 -5.73 -7.98 -6.95
N ILE A 41 -5.76 -7.46 -8.15
CA ILE A 41 -6.81 -6.57 -8.64
C ILE A 41 -7.95 -7.40 -9.18
N SER A 42 -9.18 -7.05 -8.79
CA SER A 42 -10.41 -7.60 -9.36
C SER A 42 -11.24 -6.49 -9.98
N ILE A 43 -11.73 -6.74 -11.20
CA ILE A 43 -12.65 -5.84 -11.89
C ILE A 43 -13.81 -6.70 -12.37
N ILE A 44 -14.94 -6.62 -11.67
CA ILE A 44 -16.16 -7.35 -12.03
C ILE A 44 -17.20 -6.32 -12.44
N ARG A 45 -17.49 -6.25 -13.75
CA ARG A 45 -18.27 -5.16 -14.37
C ARG A 45 -17.59 -3.81 -14.09
N ASN A 46 -18.21 -2.98 -13.24
CA ASN A 46 -17.67 -1.68 -12.83
C ASN A 46 -17.21 -1.67 -11.36
N ILE A 47 -17.27 -2.82 -10.67
CA ILE A 47 -16.83 -2.94 -9.28
C ILE A 47 -15.32 -3.24 -9.28
N LYS A 48 -14.58 -2.28 -8.74
CA LYS A 48 -13.13 -2.30 -8.58
C LYS A 48 -12.78 -2.80 -7.18
N GLY A 49 -12.00 -3.87 -7.09
CA GLY A 49 -11.54 -4.48 -5.84
C GLY A 49 -10.04 -4.66 -5.81
N ILE A 50 -9.47 -4.57 -4.60
CA ILE A 50 -8.08 -4.89 -4.32
C ILE A 50 -8.10 -5.96 -3.24
N LYS A 51 -7.51 -7.12 -3.51
CA LYS A 51 -7.35 -8.21 -2.56
C LYS A 51 -5.90 -8.27 -2.12
N TYR A 52 -5.60 -7.76 -0.93
CA TYR A 52 -4.26 -7.83 -0.35
C TYR A 52 -3.86 -9.29 -0.05
N SER A 53 -2.56 -9.58 -0.17
CA SER A 53 -1.97 -10.80 0.42
C SER A 53 -2.13 -10.78 1.94
N GLU A 54 -2.01 -11.94 2.57
CA GLU A 54 -2.10 -12.05 4.03
C GLU A 54 -1.00 -11.23 4.73
N GLU A 55 0.20 -11.22 4.14
CA GLU A 55 1.34 -10.45 4.63
C GLU A 55 1.09 -8.94 4.53
N LEU A 56 0.52 -8.47 3.40
CA LEU A 56 0.16 -7.07 3.22
C LEU A 56 -0.97 -6.65 4.16
N ASP A 57 -1.97 -7.50 4.36
CA ASP A 57 -3.07 -7.22 5.28
C ASP A 57 -2.57 -7.09 6.73
N LYS A 58 -1.69 -8.01 7.18
CA LYS A 58 -1.02 -7.91 8.48
C LYS A 58 -0.18 -6.64 8.62
N PHE A 59 0.55 -6.26 7.59
CA PHE A 59 1.33 -5.01 7.57
C PHE A 59 0.43 -3.78 7.65
N ILE A 60 -0.68 -3.75 6.91
CA ILE A 60 -1.68 -2.67 6.97
C ILE A 60 -2.31 -2.59 8.36
N MET A 61 -2.64 -3.72 8.97
CA MET A 61 -3.19 -3.77 10.32
C MET A 61 -2.21 -3.26 11.38
N SER A 62 -0.90 -3.54 11.24
CA SER A 62 0.10 -3.09 12.22
C SER A 62 0.32 -1.56 12.18
N ILE A 63 0.14 -0.94 11.03
CA ILE A 63 0.34 0.51 10.83
C ILE A 63 -0.96 1.32 10.99
N MET A 64 -2.13 0.69 10.92
CA MET A 64 -3.44 1.35 11.05
C MET A 64 -3.62 2.17 12.35
N PRO A 65 -3.10 1.77 13.52
CA PRO A 65 -3.17 2.60 14.73
C PRO A 65 -2.43 3.94 14.61
N LEU A 66 -1.41 4.02 13.75
CA LEU A 66 -0.60 5.21 13.53
C LEU A 66 -1.07 6.00 12.29
N GLN A 67 -1.55 5.30 11.26
CA GLN A 67 -2.14 5.88 10.05
C GLN A 67 -3.51 5.24 9.76
N PRO A 68 -4.60 5.71 10.39
CA PRO A 68 -5.93 5.10 10.23
C PRO A 68 -6.47 5.13 8.80
N LYS A 69 -5.94 6.00 7.95
CA LYS A 69 -6.36 6.14 6.54
C LYS A 69 -5.51 5.30 5.58
N VAL A 70 -4.60 4.47 6.07
CA VAL A 70 -3.62 3.78 5.21
C VAL A 70 -4.28 2.98 4.09
N SER A 71 -5.35 2.22 4.37
CA SER A 71 -6.04 1.43 3.33
C SER A 71 -6.69 2.32 2.27
N LYS A 72 -7.17 3.51 2.66
CA LYS A 72 -7.73 4.50 1.73
C LYS A 72 -6.63 5.12 0.87
N ILE A 73 -5.47 5.44 1.45
CA ILE A 73 -4.30 5.98 0.73
C ILE A 73 -3.82 4.95 -0.30
N LEU A 74 -3.57 3.71 0.14
CA LEU A 74 -3.14 2.62 -0.73
C LEU A 74 -4.14 2.37 -1.86
N GLY A 75 -5.44 2.30 -1.54
CA GLY A 75 -6.48 2.14 -2.55
C GLY A 75 -6.47 3.27 -3.59
N GLY A 76 -6.39 4.53 -3.15
CA GLY A 76 -6.32 5.70 -4.02
C GLY A 76 -5.10 5.64 -4.95
N VAL A 77 -3.91 5.50 -4.37
CA VAL A 77 -2.64 5.41 -5.12
C VAL A 77 -2.66 4.26 -6.11
N THR A 78 -3.13 3.08 -5.71
CA THR A 78 -3.22 1.91 -6.58
C THR A 78 -4.07 2.20 -7.82
N TRP A 79 -5.25 2.81 -7.63
CA TRP A 79 -6.12 3.11 -8.75
C TRP A 79 -5.61 4.26 -9.62
N ASP A 80 -4.95 5.26 -9.03
CA ASP A 80 -4.31 6.32 -9.79
C ASP A 80 -3.19 5.74 -10.67
N CYS A 81 -2.32 4.86 -10.14
CA CYS A 81 -1.32 4.14 -10.93
C CYS A 81 -1.93 3.27 -12.04
N ILE A 82 -2.95 2.47 -11.73
CA ILE A 82 -3.63 1.61 -12.73
C ILE A 82 -4.29 2.43 -13.84
N CYS A 83 -4.82 3.62 -13.51
CA CYS A 83 -5.45 4.50 -14.49
C CYS A 83 -4.45 5.37 -15.27
N GLY A 84 -3.14 5.17 -15.07
CA GLY A 84 -2.09 5.94 -15.73
C GLY A 84 -2.01 7.40 -15.26
N LYS A 85 -2.53 7.72 -14.08
CA LYS A 85 -2.35 9.04 -13.48
C LYS A 85 -0.98 9.12 -12.81
N GLU A 86 -0.41 10.32 -12.84
CA GLU A 86 0.85 10.61 -12.15
C GLU A 86 0.66 10.51 -10.64
N VAL A 87 1.54 9.76 -9.98
CA VAL A 87 1.64 9.65 -8.52
C VAL A 87 3.03 10.06 -8.10
N GLY A 88 3.13 11.06 -7.22
CA GLY A 88 4.39 11.49 -6.62
C GLY A 88 4.87 10.49 -5.57
N PHE A 89 5.84 9.66 -5.92
CA PHE A 89 6.56 8.82 -4.98
C PHE A 89 7.82 9.53 -4.46
N PRO A 90 8.25 9.28 -3.21
CA PRO A 90 7.61 8.41 -2.22
C PRO A 90 6.32 9.01 -1.64
N VAL A 91 5.32 8.17 -1.37
CA VAL A 91 4.12 8.55 -0.62
C VAL A 91 4.36 8.25 0.85
N ARG A 92 4.56 9.30 1.66
CA ARG A 92 4.74 9.19 3.11
C ARG A 92 3.47 8.65 3.77
N LEU A 93 3.58 7.49 4.44
CA LEU A 93 2.48 6.88 5.20
C LEU A 93 2.59 7.18 6.69
N ILE A 94 3.79 7.00 7.24
CA ILE A 94 4.14 7.30 8.64
C ILE A 94 5.53 7.96 8.64
N GLY A 95 5.69 8.98 9.47
CA GLY A 95 6.92 9.74 9.62
C GLY A 95 6.59 11.20 9.89
N LYS A 96 7.64 11.99 10.17
CA LYS A 96 7.53 13.44 10.26
C LYS A 96 7.72 14.10 8.90
#